data_AF-A0A6B3H5F1-F1
#
_entry.id   AF-A0A6B3H5F1-F1
#
_cell.length_a   1.000
_cell.length_b   1.000
_cell.length_c   1.000
_cell.angle_alpha   90.00
_cell.angle_beta   90.00
_cell.angle_gamma   90.00
#
_symmetry.space_group_name_H-M   'P 1'
#
loop_
_entity.id
_entity.type
_entity.pdbx_description
1 polymer ?
#
loop_
_entity_poly.entity_id
_entity_poly.type
_entity_poly.pdbx_seq_one_letter_code
_entity_poly.pdbx_strand_id
1 'polypeptide(L)'
;GRLKWGTTYLWRGFVKDASNEVPTAQVALVAAVPQPEITSRLSGTPGKEFDPNAGNFTSAAVDATITTVGPDLSLVRTYNSLDPRRDLAFGAGWSTRYDMRLTPDDDGTGNVVIRYPDGQDVRFG
;
A
#
# COMPACT_ATOMS: atom_id res chain seq x y z
N GLY A 1 5.07 4.93 24.18
CA GLY A 1 4.39 3.62 24.11
C GLY A 1 3.72 3.49 22.76
N ARG A 2 3.71 2.30 22.15
CA ARG A 2 3.00 2.06 20.87
C ARG A 2 1.58 1.55 21.17
N LEU A 3 0.61 1.99 20.36
CA LEU A 3 -0.76 1.46 20.42
C LEU A 3 -0.79 0.01 19.91
N LYS A 4 -1.74 -0.78 20.40
CA LYS A 4 -1.99 -2.16 19.96
C LYS A 4 -3.18 -2.17 19.00
N TRP A 5 -3.05 -2.93 17.92
CA TRP A 5 -4.14 -3.11 16.97
C TRP A 5 -5.34 -3.82 17.62
N GLY A 6 -6.54 -3.57 17.10
CA GLY A 6 -7.79 -4.11 17.62
C GLY A 6 -8.20 -3.56 18.98
N THR A 7 -7.51 -2.53 19.49
CA THR A 7 -7.76 -1.95 20.81
C THR A 7 -8.42 -0.59 20.70
N THR A 8 -9.49 -0.38 21.46
CA THR A 8 -10.12 0.93 21.64
C THR A 8 -9.43 1.67 22.78
N TYR A 9 -8.86 2.83 22.47
CA TYR A 9 -8.26 3.75 23.43
C TYR A 9 -9.21 4.90 23.69
N LEU A 10 -9.50 5.17 24.95
CA LEU A 10 -10.31 6.31 25.36
C LEU A 10 -9.39 7.45 25.73
N TRP A 11 -9.64 8.63 25.17
CA TRP A 11 -8.84 9.81 25.44
C TRP A 11 -9.74 11.01 25.73
N ARG A 12 -9.23 11.94 26.55
CA ARG A 12 -9.80 13.27 26.76
C ARG A 12 -8.69 14.25 27.09
N GLY A 13 -8.88 15.51 26.73
CA GLY A 13 -8.00 16.60 27.11
C GLY A 13 -8.44 17.26 28.41
N PHE A 14 -7.53 18.03 29.01
CA PHE A 14 -7.81 18.92 30.12
C PHE A 14 -7.18 20.28 29.84
N VAL A 15 -7.86 21.35 30.23
CA VAL A 15 -7.30 22.70 30.26
C VAL A 15 -7.28 23.16 31.71
N LYS A 16 -6.15 23.69 32.16
CA LYS A 16 -5.92 24.08 33.54
C LYS A 16 -5.38 25.50 33.63
N ASP A 17 -5.88 26.27 34.60
CA ASP A 17 -5.28 27.52 35.07
C ASP A 17 -4.82 27.40 36.54
N ALA A 18 -4.49 28.52 37.19
CA ALA A 18 -3.97 28.53 38.56
C ALA A 18 -4.98 28.03 39.61
N SER A 19 -6.28 28.00 39.31
CA SER A 19 -7.36 27.70 40.26
C SER A 19 -8.28 26.57 39.81
N ASN A 20 -8.44 26.37 38.50
CA ASN A 20 -9.42 25.46 37.91
C ASN A 20 -8.83 24.55 36.83
N GLU A 21 -9.46 23.39 36.67
CA GLU A 21 -9.17 22.42 35.61
C GLU A 21 -10.49 21.93 34.99
N VAL A 22 -10.59 21.96 33.67
CA VAL A 22 -11.81 21.58 32.93
C VAL A 22 -11.48 20.50 31.91
N PRO A 23 -12.14 19.32 31.96
CA PRO A 23 -11.95 18.25 30.99
C PRO A 23 -12.78 18.46 29.71
N THR A 24 -12.32 17.90 28.60
CA THR A 24 -13.15 17.71 27.39
C THR A 24 -14.05 16.49 27.53
N ALA A 25 -15.02 16.35 26.60
CA ALA A 25 -15.70 15.07 26.39
C ALA A 25 -14.68 13.96 26.05
N GLN A 26 -15.04 12.72 26.40
CA GLN A 26 -14.23 11.55 26.08
C GLN A 26 -14.46 11.13 24.64
N VAL A 27 -13.38 10.80 23.94
CA VAL A 27 -13.41 10.35 22.55
C VAL A 27 -12.72 8.99 22.47
N ALA A 28 -13.24 8.12 21.61
CA ALA A 28 -12.64 6.83 21.32
C ALA A 28 -11.70 6.93 20.11
N LEU A 29 -10.49 6.42 20.26
CA LEU A 29 -9.54 6.14 19.19
C LEU A 29 -9.49 4.62 19.00
N VAL A 30 -9.88 4.13 17.84
CA VAL A 30 -9.76 2.70 17.50
C VAL A 30 -8.52 2.51 16.67
N ALA A 31 -7.54 1.76 17.20
CA ALA A 31 -6.38 1.34 16.43
C ALA A 31 -6.78 0.15 15.54
N ALA A 32 -7.36 0.44 14.38
CA ALA A 32 -7.74 -0.58 13.41
C ALA A 32 -6.51 -1.19 12.73
N VAL A 33 -6.55 -2.50 12.47
CA VAL A 33 -5.56 -3.16 11.59
C VAL A 33 -5.70 -2.53 10.20
N PRO A 34 -4.61 -2.00 9.60
CA PRO A 34 -4.64 -1.60 8.21
C PRO A 34 -5.11 -2.78 7.36
N GLN A 35 -6.30 -2.67 6.77
CA GLN A 35 -6.72 -3.66 5.80
C GLN A 35 -5.79 -3.51 4.59
N PRO A 36 -5.22 -4.61 4.06
CA PRO A 36 -4.46 -4.52 2.82
C PRO A 36 -5.40 -3.97 1.76
N GLU A 37 -5.00 -2.88 1.11
CA GLU A 37 -5.81 -2.34 0.04
C GLU A 37 -5.94 -3.38 -1.07
N ILE A 38 -7.16 -3.51 -1.59
CA ILE A 38 -7.44 -4.43 -2.69
C ILE A 38 -6.74 -3.85 -3.94
N THR A 39 -5.52 -4.29 -4.18
CA THR A 39 -4.72 -3.94 -5.38
C THR A 39 -5.28 -4.59 -6.65
N SER A 40 -6.42 -5.27 -6.60
CA SER A 40 -7.13 -5.77 -7.79
C SER A 40 -7.52 -4.64 -8.76
N ARG A 41 -7.55 -3.38 -8.28
CA ARG A 41 -7.83 -2.19 -9.10
C ARG A 41 -6.59 -1.53 -9.67
N LEU A 42 -5.39 -2.07 -9.41
CA LEU A 42 -4.14 -1.53 -9.95
C LEU A 42 -3.96 -1.83 -11.44
N SER A 43 -4.76 -2.75 -11.99
CA SER A 43 -4.71 -3.09 -13.41
C SER A 43 -5.13 -1.87 -14.25
N GLY A 44 -4.25 -1.42 -15.13
CA GLY A 44 -4.53 -0.35 -16.08
C GLY A 44 -5.48 -0.82 -17.17
N THR A 45 -6.22 0.12 -17.77
CA THR A 45 -7.03 -0.19 -18.97
C THR A 45 -6.10 -0.26 -20.19
N PRO A 46 -6.02 -1.39 -20.92
CA PRO A 46 -5.17 -1.47 -22.11
C PRO A 46 -5.50 -0.37 -23.13
N GLY A 47 -4.49 0.38 -23.55
CA GLY A 47 -4.62 1.44 -24.55
C GLY A 47 -5.19 2.77 -24.05
N LYS A 48 -5.42 2.94 -22.74
CA LYS A 48 -5.82 4.22 -22.13
C LYS A 48 -5.03 4.47 -20.85
N GLU A 49 -4.40 5.65 -20.78
CA GLU A 49 -3.67 6.04 -19.56
C GLU A 49 -4.61 6.41 -18.41
N PHE A 50 -5.84 6.85 -18.70
CA PHE A 50 -6.82 7.23 -17.67
C PHE A 50 -8.10 6.39 -17.78
N ASP A 51 -8.50 5.77 -16.66
CA ASP A 51 -9.79 5.11 -16.49
C ASP A 51 -10.74 6.01 -15.66
N PRO A 52 -11.76 6.61 -16.29
CA PRO A 52 -12.70 7.50 -15.61
C PRO A 52 -13.63 6.77 -14.63
N ASN A 53 -13.85 5.46 -14.79
CA ASN A 53 -14.74 4.69 -13.89
C ASN A 53 -14.03 4.39 -12.57
N ALA A 54 -12.73 4.11 -12.63
CA ALA A 54 -11.89 3.85 -11.47
C ALA A 54 -11.26 5.11 -10.87
N GLY A 55 -11.20 6.22 -11.63
CA GLY A 55 -10.42 7.40 -11.25
C GLY A 55 -8.91 7.10 -11.21
N ASN A 56 -8.45 6.21 -12.09
CA ASN A 56 -7.09 5.69 -12.10
C ASN A 56 -6.30 6.25 -13.28
N PHE A 57 -5.09 6.75 -13.04
CA PHE A 57 -4.11 7.07 -14.08
C PHE A 57 -2.94 6.08 -14.02
N THR A 58 -2.67 5.44 -15.15
CA THR A 58 -1.57 4.50 -15.34
C THR A 58 -0.69 4.89 -16.52
N SER A 59 0.62 4.86 -16.34
CA SER A 59 1.60 5.05 -17.42
C SER A 59 2.80 4.15 -17.22
N ALA A 60 3.60 3.89 -18.26
CA ALA A 60 4.77 3.04 -18.17
C ALA A 60 5.96 3.67 -18.89
N ALA A 61 7.15 3.43 -18.36
CA ALA A 61 8.41 3.87 -18.96
C ALA A 61 9.40 2.70 -19.00
N VAL A 62 10.10 2.58 -20.12
CA VAL A 62 11.24 1.66 -20.26
C VAL A 62 12.50 2.47 -19.94
N ASP A 63 13.18 2.13 -18.84
CA ASP A 63 14.41 2.81 -18.44
C ASP A 63 15.64 2.18 -19.09
N ALA A 64 15.63 0.86 -19.29
CA ALA A 64 16.72 0.14 -19.96
C ALA A 64 16.26 -1.17 -20.62
N THR A 65 16.91 -1.50 -21.73
CA THR A 65 16.81 -2.82 -22.38
C THR A 65 18.20 -3.29 -22.70
N ILE A 66 18.56 -4.50 -22.25
CA ILE A 66 19.88 -5.08 -22.45
C ILE A 66 19.73 -6.35 -23.28
N THR A 67 20.31 -6.34 -24.48
CA THR A 67 20.43 -7.53 -25.31
C THR A 67 21.36 -8.51 -24.64
N THR A 68 20.86 -9.69 -24.29
CA THR A 68 21.61 -10.75 -23.62
C THR A 68 21.40 -12.09 -24.32
N VAL A 69 22.33 -13.02 -24.14
CA VAL A 69 22.13 -14.42 -24.53
C VAL A 69 21.31 -15.07 -23.42
N GLY A 70 20.00 -15.21 -23.61
CA GLY A 70 19.09 -15.78 -22.61
C GLY A 70 17.76 -15.03 -22.51
N PRO A 71 17.06 -15.12 -21.36
CA PRO A 71 15.81 -14.39 -21.12
C PRO A 71 16.01 -12.87 -21.18
N ASP A 72 14.96 -12.16 -21.60
CA ASP A 72 14.97 -10.71 -21.75
C ASP A 72 15.31 -9.96 -20.45
N LEU A 73 16.28 -9.05 -20.54
CA LEU A 73 16.68 -8.16 -19.46
C LEU A 73 16.25 -6.72 -19.76
N SER A 74 15.11 -6.34 -19.18
CA SER A 74 14.56 -5.00 -19.29
C SER A 74 14.24 -4.43 -17.91
N LEU A 75 14.35 -3.11 -17.78
CA LEU A 75 13.90 -2.33 -16.64
C LEU A 75 12.75 -1.47 -17.11
N VAL A 76 11.54 -1.87 -16.69
CA VAL A 76 10.30 -1.15 -16.95
C VAL A 76 9.71 -0.76 -15.60
N ARG A 77 9.26 0.48 -15.52
CA ARG A 77 8.50 0.98 -14.37
C ARG A 77 7.11 1.40 -14.80
N THR A 78 6.13 1.08 -13.97
CA THR A 78 4.73 1.40 -14.19
C THR A 78 4.26 2.32 -13.07
N TYR A 79 3.70 3.47 -13.45
CA TYR A 79 3.04 4.38 -12.53
C TYR A 79 1.56 4.02 -12.42
N ASN A 80 1.01 4.05 -11.21
CA ASN A 80 -0.42 3.98 -10.95
C ASN A 80 -0.80 4.99 -9.84
N SER A 81 -1.70 5.91 -10.14
CA SER A 81 -2.10 7.00 -9.22
C SER A 81 -2.86 6.52 -7.98
N LEU A 82 -3.44 5.31 -8.05
CA LEU A 82 -4.15 4.68 -6.95
C LEU A 82 -3.26 3.73 -6.15
N ASP A 83 -1.97 3.58 -6.47
CA ASP A 83 -1.09 2.73 -5.65
C ASP A 83 -0.77 3.41 -4.31
N PRO A 84 -1.27 2.88 -3.17
CA PRO A 84 -1.02 3.48 -1.86
C PRO A 84 0.39 3.20 -1.34
N ARG A 85 1.14 2.29 -2.00
CA ARG A 85 2.46 1.85 -1.56
C ARG A 85 3.51 2.93 -1.75
N ARG A 86 4.44 2.96 -0.80
CA ARG A 86 5.54 3.94 -0.75
C ARG A 86 6.91 3.28 -0.61
N ASP A 87 6.95 1.96 -0.41
CA ASP A 87 8.14 1.14 -0.16
C ASP A 87 8.67 0.41 -1.42
N LEU A 88 8.28 0.86 -2.61
CA LEU A 88 8.68 0.29 -3.90
C LEU A 88 10.02 0.87 -4.39
N ALA A 89 10.71 0.14 -5.27
CA ALA A 89 12.07 0.49 -5.72
C ALA A 89 12.19 1.91 -6.31
N PHE A 90 11.12 2.42 -6.93
CA PHE A 90 11.08 3.74 -7.57
C PHE A 90 10.25 4.78 -6.80
N GLY A 91 9.84 4.46 -5.57
CA GLY A 91 9.05 5.34 -4.71
C GLY A 91 7.55 5.26 -4.96
N ALA A 92 6.81 6.19 -4.35
CA ALA A 92 5.35 6.16 -4.32
C ALA A 92 4.73 6.16 -5.73
N GLY A 93 3.75 5.28 -5.94
CA GLY A 93 3.05 5.18 -7.21
C GLY A 93 3.78 4.40 -8.31
N TRP A 94 5.07 4.06 -8.14
CA TRP A 94 5.88 3.37 -9.15
C TRP A 94 6.19 1.93 -8.76
N SER A 95 5.85 0.99 -9.62
CA SER A 95 6.19 -0.43 -9.50
C SER A 95 7.08 -0.92 -10.65
N THR A 96 7.86 -1.96 -10.40
CA THR A 96 8.63 -2.68 -11.41
C THR A 96 8.56 -4.19 -11.15
N ARG A 97 8.87 -5.01 -12.17
CA ARG A 97 8.94 -6.47 -12.03
C ARG A 97 9.91 -6.94 -10.94
N TYR A 98 10.88 -6.10 -10.58
CA TYR A 98 11.85 -6.38 -9.52
C TYR A 98 11.31 -6.12 -8.11
N ASP A 99 10.11 -5.52 -7.97
CA ASP A 99 9.41 -5.41 -6.69
C ASP A 99 8.63 -6.69 -6.33
N MET A 100 8.61 -7.70 -7.22
CA MET A 100 7.97 -8.99 -6.95
C MET A 100 8.57 -9.64 -5.71
N ARG A 101 7.72 -9.99 -4.77
CA ARG A 101 8.10 -10.69 -3.55
C ARG A 101 7.01 -11.64 -3.10
N LEU A 102 7.43 -12.75 -2.51
CA LEU A 102 6.57 -13.61 -1.72
C LEU A 102 6.75 -13.21 -0.25
N THR A 103 5.64 -12.90 0.42
CA THR A 103 5.63 -12.52 1.84
C THR A 103 4.68 -13.46 2.59
N PRO A 104 5.18 -14.25 3.56
CA PRO A 104 4.31 -15.03 4.43
C PRO A 104 3.41 -14.12 5.27
N ASP A 105 2.19 -14.55 5.54
CA ASP A 105 1.34 -13.91 6.53
C ASP A 105 1.85 -14.19 7.95
N ASP A 106 1.83 -13.15 8.80
CA ASP A 106 2.30 -13.22 10.19
C ASP A 106 1.15 -13.52 11.18
N ASP A 107 0.12 -14.24 10.72
CA ASP A 107 -1.09 -14.58 11.49
C ASP A 107 -1.16 -16.06 11.90
N GLY A 108 -0.12 -16.84 11.59
CA GLY A 108 -0.01 -18.26 11.91
C GLY A 108 -0.82 -19.19 11.00
N THR A 109 -1.46 -18.67 9.95
CA THR A 109 -2.24 -19.47 8.99
C THR A 109 -1.38 -20.27 8.03
N GLY A 110 -0.15 -19.82 7.77
CA GLY A 110 0.71 -20.38 6.72
C GLY A 110 0.43 -19.83 5.32
N ASN A 111 -0.49 -18.86 5.22
CA ASN A 111 -0.80 -18.18 3.96
C ASN A 111 0.40 -17.36 3.46
N VAL A 112 0.43 -17.12 2.15
CA VAL A 112 1.44 -16.29 1.49
C VAL A 112 0.80 -15.28 0.56
N VAL A 113 1.37 -14.09 0.50
CA VAL A 113 1.02 -13.05 -0.48
C VAL A 113 2.13 -12.96 -1.51
N ILE A 114 1.77 -13.10 -2.78
CA ILE A 114 2.66 -12.89 -3.92
C ILE A 114 2.33 -11.54 -4.55
N ARG A 115 3.36 -10.71 -4.72
CA ARG A 115 3.30 -9.51 -5.55
C ARG A 115 3.71 -9.85 -6.98
N TYR A 116 2.82 -9.56 -7.93
CA TYR A 116 3.05 -9.71 -9.35
C TYR A 116 3.72 -8.47 -9.98
N PRO A 117 4.27 -8.59 -11.22
CA PRO A 117 4.93 -7.47 -11.90
C PRO A 117 4.05 -6.25 -12.14
N ASP A 118 2.74 -6.45 -12.26
CA ASP A 118 1.73 -5.39 -12.43
C ASP A 118 1.38 -4.70 -11.10
N GLY A 119 2.05 -5.07 -10.02
CA GLY A 119 1.78 -4.57 -8.68
C GLY A 119 0.55 -5.19 -8.02
N GLN A 120 -0.12 -6.16 -8.63
CA GLN A 120 -1.20 -6.86 -7.95
C GLN A 120 -0.64 -7.77 -6.85
N ASP A 121 -1.26 -7.72 -5.67
CA ASP A 121 -0.98 -8.64 -4.57
C ASP A 121 -2.07 -9.73 -4.57
N VAL A 122 -1.65 -11.00 -4.61
CA VAL A 122 -2.54 -12.17 -4.60
C VAL A 122 -2.16 -13.07 -3.44
N ARG A 123 -3.16 -13.48 -2.64
CA ARG A 123 -2.98 -14.36 -1.49
C ARG A 123 -3.27 -15.81 -1.86
N PHE A 124 -2.45 -16.72 -1.36
CA PHE A 124 -2.58 -18.17 -1.48
C PHE A 124 -2.53 -18.82 -0.09
N GLY A 125 -3.37 -19.82 0.13
CA GLY A 125 -3.47 -20.55 1.40
C GLY A 125 -4.90 -20.98 1.69
#